data_AF-A0A192T5T1-F1
#
_entry.id   AF-A0A192T5T1-F1
#
_cell.length_a   1.000
_cell.length_b   1.000
_cell.length_c   1.000
_cell.angle_alpha   90.00
_cell.angle_beta   90.00
_cell.angle_gamma   90.00
#
_symmetry.space_group_name_H-M   'P 1'
#
loop_
_entity.id
_entity.type
_entity.pdbx_description
1 polymer ?
#
loop_
_entity_poly.entity_id
_entity_poly.type
_entity_poly.pdbx_seq_one_letter_code
_entity_poly.pdbx_strand_id
1 'polypeptide(L)'
;MHSTSASLADRNKTAKIISWSLRGLAAAAFLAAGSAKLARVPMMVAIFDQIGAGQWFRILTGAVEITGAIALLIPATAAFGALLLTVTMVFAILTHLFVIGGSPVPAIILLLITGSIAWLHRRAFAAILDAIR
;
A
#
# COMPACT_ATOMS: atom_id res chain seq x y z
N MET A 1 -8.15 -33.98 26.14
CA MET A 1 -7.93 -33.51 24.75
C MET A 1 -8.95 -32.43 24.35
N HIS A 2 -9.08 -31.32 25.11
CA HIS A 2 -10.07 -30.25 24.83
C HIS A 2 -9.46 -28.85 24.66
N SER A 3 -8.12 -28.73 24.63
CA SER A 3 -7.42 -27.43 24.72
C SER A 3 -6.96 -26.84 23.37
N THR A 4 -7.10 -27.56 22.25
CA THR A 4 -6.42 -27.21 20.98
C THR A 4 -7.28 -26.36 20.03
N SER A 5 -8.61 -26.49 20.07
CA SER A 5 -9.52 -25.80 19.12
C SER A 5 -9.71 -24.31 19.44
N ALA A 6 -9.73 -23.93 20.73
CA ALA A 6 -9.85 -22.54 21.16
C ALA A 6 -8.66 -21.67 20.69
N SER A 7 -7.43 -22.21 20.77
CA SER A 7 -6.20 -21.52 20.37
C SER A 7 -6.12 -21.17 18.88
N LEU A 8 -6.66 -22.03 18.00
CA LEU A 8 -6.65 -21.80 16.56
C LEU A 8 -7.69 -20.75 16.13
N ALA A 9 -8.87 -20.79 16.74
CA ALA A 9 -9.94 -19.82 16.48
C ALA A 9 -9.54 -18.40 16.90
N ASP A 10 -8.91 -18.25 18.08
CA ASP A 10 -8.42 -16.96 18.57
C ASP A 10 -7.28 -16.42 17.70
N ARG A 11 -6.32 -17.28 17.29
CA ARG A 11 -5.24 -16.91 16.36
C ARG A 11 -5.78 -16.40 15.02
N ASN A 12 -6.83 -17.04 14.48
CA ASN A 12 -7.47 -16.59 13.24
C ASN A 12 -8.21 -15.27 13.40
N LYS A 13 -8.91 -15.05 14.53
CA LYS A 13 -9.55 -13.75 14.83
C LYS A 13 -8.53 -12.63 14.93
N THR A 14 -7.45 -12.83 15.70
CA THR A 14 -6.39 -11.83 15.87
C THR A 14 -5.73 -11.49 14.55
N ALA A 15 -5.38 -12.48 13.72
CA ALA A 15 -4.80 -12.25 12.40
C ALA A 15 -5.74 -11.45 11.49
N LYS A 16 -7.04 -11.74 11.53
CA LYS A 16 -8.05 -11.00 10.77
C LYS A 16 -8.17 -9.55 11.23
N ILE A 17 -8.18 -9.30 12.54
CA ILE A 17 -8.24 -7.94 13.10
C ILE A 17 -6.98 -7.15 12.71
N ILE A 18 -5.79 -7.71 12.92
CA ILE A 18 -4.52 -7.07 12.52
C ILE A 18 -4.52 -6.74 11.03
N SER A 19 -4.95 -7.69 10.20
CA SER A 19 -5.04 -7.47 8.76
C SER A 19 -5.97 -6.30 8.41
N TRP A 20 -7.16 -6.22 9.00
CA TRP A 20 -8.10 -5.14 8.73
C TRP A 20 -7.59 -3.79 9.24
N SER A 21 -6.95 -3.76 10.40
CA SER A 21 -6.32 -2.56 10.95
C SER A 21 -5.21 -2.03 10.03
N LEU A 22 -4.30 -2.90 9.58
CA LEU A 22 -3.22 -2.52 8.65
C LEU A 22 -3.78 -2.02 7.32
N ARG A 23 -4.78 -2.72 6.76
CA ARG A 23 -5.43 -2.35 5.49
C ARG A 23 -6.16 -1.01 5.61
N GLY A 24 -6.90 -0.78 6.69
CA GLY A 24 -7.58 0.48 6.96
C GLY A 24 -6.60 1.64 7.12
N LEU A 25 -5.53 1.45 7.89
CA LEU A 25 -4.49 2.46 8.09
C LEU A 25 -3.78 2.82 6.78
N ALA A 26 -3.34 1.82 6.02
CA ALA A 26 -2.71 2.04 4.73
C ALA A 26 -3.67 2.72 3.75
N ALA A 27 -4.91 2.22 3.64
CA ALA A 27 -5.90 2.79 2.72
C ALA A 27 -6.18 4.27 3.04
N ALA A 28 -6.36 4.63 4.32
CA ALA A 28 -6.54 6.01 4.72
C ALA A 28 -5.34 6.90 4.34
N ALA A 29 -4.12 6.43 4.61
CA ALA A 29 -2.90 7.18 4.29
C ALA A 29 -2.74 7.39 2.78
N PHE A 30 -2.96 6.35 1.97
CA PHE A 30 -2.84 6.43 0.52
C PHE A 30 -3.98 7.19 -0.14
N LEU A 31 -5.21 7.09 0.37
CA LEU A 31 -6.31 7.94 -0.09
C LEU A 31 -6.01 9.42 0.16
N ALA A 32 -5.49 9.75 1.35
CA ALA A 32 -5.11 11.13 1.66
C ALA A 32 -3.95 11.61 0.77
N ALA A 33 -2.89 10.82 0.64
CA ALA A 33 -1.72 11.16 -0.17
C ALA A 33 -2.06 11.28 -1.67
N GLY A 34 -2.80 10.32 -2.22
CA GLY A 34 -3.21 10.30 -3.62
C GLY A 34 -4.20 11.42 -3.93
N SER A 35 -5.15 11.68 -3.04
CA SER A 35 -6.10 12.80 -3.20
C SER A 35 -5.38 14.14 -3.13
N ALA A 36 -4.41 14.31 -2.22
CA ALA A 36 -3.61 15.53 -2.16
C ALA A 36 -2.80 15.74 -3.46
N LYS A 37 -2.29 14.66 -4.05
CA LYS A 37 -1.67 14.70 -5.38
C LYS A 37 -2.70 15.17 -6.41
N LEU A 38 -3.87 14.56 -6.52
CA LEU A 38 -4.87 14.95 -7.55
C LEU A 38 -5.45 16.36 -7.34
N ALA A 39 -5.67 16.77 -6.10
CA ALA A 39 -6.18 18.10 -5.72
C ALA A 39 -5.15 19.23 -5.91
N ARG A 40 -3.96 18.93 -6.44
CA ARG A 40 -2.88 19.90 -6.67
C ARG A 40 -2.49 20.69 -5.43
N VAL A 41 -2.46 20.03 -4.27
CA VAL A 41 -1.96 20.66 -3.04
C VAL A 41 -0.56 21.22 -3.32
N PRO A 42 -0.26 22.50 -2.98
CA PRO A 42 0.97 23.18 -3.40
C PRO A 42 2.25 22.39 -3.09
N MET A 43 2.29 21.76 -1.91
CA MET A 43 3.40 20.89 -1.50
C MET A 43 3.61 19.71 -2.46
N MET A 44 2.54 19.04 -2.91
CA MET A 44 2.63 17.91 -3.83
C MET A 44 3.03 18.36 -5.24
N VAL A 45 2.57 19.53 -5.68
CA VAL A 45 2.98 20.10 -6.98
C VAL A 45 4.48 20.38 -6.96
N ALA A 46 4.98 21.05 -5.91
CA ALA A 46 6.39 21.39 -5.77
C ALA A 46 7.31 20.15 -5.71
N ILE A 47 6.93 19.11 -4.97
CA ILE A 47 7.69 17.84 -4.93
C ILE A 47 7.81 17.24 -6.33
N PHE A 48 6.72 17.16 -7.08
CA PHE A 48 6.74 16.57 -8.43
C PHE A 48 7.39 17.45 -9.48
N ASP A 49 7.41 18.77 -9.29
CA ASP A 49 8.22 19.68 -10.12
C ASP A 49 9.72 19.42 -9.89
N GLN A 50 10.15 19.18 -8.65
CA GLN A 50 11.54 18.82 -8.34
C GLN A 50 11.96 17.48 -8.95
N ILE A 51 11.04 16.52 -9.08
CA ILE A 51 11.30 15.24 -9.76
C ILE A 51 11.63 15.47 -11.25
N GLY A 52 11.09 16.51 -11.88
CA GLY A 52 11.40 16.88 -13.27
C GLY A 52 10.72 16.03 -14.36
N ALA A 53 9.94 15.01 -13.99
CA ALA A 53 9.19 14.17 -14.94
C ALA A 53 7.91 14.85 -15.49
N GLY A 54 7.53 16.01 -14.92
CA GLY A 54 6.33 16.75 -15.28
C GLY A 54 5.08 16.37 -14.47
N GLN A 55 4.08 17.23 -14.51
CA GLN A 55 2.88 17.14 -13.66
C GLN A 55 1.94 15.96 -13.99
N TRP A 56 2.06 15.36 -15.18
CA TRP A 56 1.32 14.14 -15.51
C TRP A 56 1.74 12.96 -14.62
N PHE A 57 3.02 12.89 -14.23
CA PHE A 57 3.54 11.85 -13.34
C PHE A 57 2.89 11.95 -11.96
N ARG A 58 2.67 13.17 -11.44
CA ARG A 58 1.90 13.41 -10.21
C ARG A 58 0.49 12.82 -10.29
N ILE A 59 -0.20 13.06 -11.40
CA ILE A 59 -1.57 12.57 -11.61
C ILE A 59 -1.57 11.04 -11.68
N LEU A 60 -0.63 10.45 -12.42
CA LEU A 60 -0.49 9.00 -12.50
C LEU A 60 -0.23 8.37 -11.12
N THR A 61 0.75 8.89 -10.36
CA THR A 61 1.05 8.39 -9.01
C THR A 61 -0.15 8.55 -8.08
N GLY A 62 -0.83 9.69 -8.12
CA GLY A 62 -2.04 9.90 -7.32
C GLY A 62 -3.17 8.92 -7.65
N ALA A 63 -3.40 8.63 -8.93
CA ALA A 63 -4.36 7.64 -9.36
C ALA A 63 -3.98 6.22 -8.88
N VAL A 64 -2.71 5.83 -9.06
CA VAL A 64 -2.18 4.54 -8.59
C VAL A 64 -2.36 4.37 -7.08
N GLU A 65 -2.06 5.40 -6.29
CA GLU A 65 -2.23 5.37 -4.83
C GLU A 65 -3.69 5.19 -4.43
N ILE A 66 -4.62 5.92 -5.06
CA ILE A 66 -6.06 5.80 -4.78
C ILE A 66 -6.58 4.42 -5.18
N THR A 67 -6.23 3.94 -6.38
CA THR A 67 -6.64 2.61 -6.86
C THR A 67 -6.12 1.51 -5.94
N GLY A 68 -4.85 1.58 -5.54
CA GLY A 68 -4.25 0.64 -4.60
C GLY A 68 -4.93 0.68 -3.23
N ALA A 69 -5.28 1.87 -2.73
CA ALA A 69 -5.96 2.04 -1.45
C ALA A 69 -7.38 1.47 -1.47
N ILE A 70 -8.14 1.68 -2.55
CA ILE A 70 -9.48 1.08 -2.72
C ILE A 70 -9.36 -0.45 -2.80
N ALA A 71 -8.38 -0.96 -3.56
CA ALA A 71 -8.14 -2.40 -3.66
C ALA A 71 -7.76 -3.03 -2.30
N LEU A 72 -7.04 -2.31 -1.43
CA LEU A 72 -6.77 -2.76 -0.06
C LEU A 72 -8.05 -2.97 0.75
N LEU A 73 -9.12 -2.22 0.52
CA LEU A 73 -10.37 -2.35 1.29
C LEU A 73 -11.23 -3.54 0.87
N ILE A 74 -11.03 -4.04 -0.36
CA ILE A 74 -11.78 -5.18 -0.90
C ILE A 74 -10.98 -6.48 -0.63
N PRO A 75 -11.48 -7.43 0.18
CA PRO A 75 -10.71 -8.62 0.56
C PRO A 75 -10.18 -9.44 -0.63
N ALA A 76 -10.95 -9.50 -1.73
CA ALA A 76 -10.58 -10.23 -2.94
C ALA A 76 -9.39 -9.61 -3.69
N THR A 77 -9.19 -8.29 -3.61
CA THR A 77 -8.12 -7.57 -4.34
C THR A 77 -7.03 -7.01 -3.42
N ALA A 78 -7.14 -7.22 -2.10
CA ALA A 78 -6.21 -6.69 -1.11
C ALA A 78 -4.75 -7.08 -1.35
N ALA A 79 -4.50 -8.31 -1.84
CA ALA A 79 -3.14 -8.74 -2.20
C ALA A 79 -2.54 -7.90 -3.33
N PHE A 80 -3.32 -7.63 -4.39
CA PHE A 80 -2.89 -6.81 -5.53
C PHE A 80 -2.72 -5.35 -5.15
N GLY A 81 -3.66 -4.79 -4.38
CA GLY A 81 -3.56 -3.42 -3.86
C GLY A 81 -2.31 -3.23 -3.01
N ALA A 82 -2.03 -4.19 -2.12
CA ALA A 82 -0.82 -4.17 -1.31
C ALA A 82 0.45 -4.21 -2.16
N LEU A 83 0.53 -5.13 -3.13
CA LEU A 83 1.69 -5.25 -4.01
C LEU A 83 1.93 -3.99 -4.84
N LEU A 84 0.88 -3.43 -5.45
CA LEU A 84 0.93 -2.20 -6.22
C LEU A 84 1.51 -1.05 -5.39
N LEU A 85 0.99 -0.89 -4.17
CA LEU A 85 1.43 0.17 -3.27
C LEU A 85 2.84 -0.07 -2.73
N THR A 86 3.22 -1.32 -2.45
CA THR A 86 4.60 -1.69 -2.07
C THR A 86 5.58 -1.29 -3.17
N VAL A 87 5.31 -1.65 -4.43
CA VAL A 87 6.15 -1.25 -5.57
C VAL A 87 6.22 0.27 -5.70
N THR A 88 5.08 0.95 -5.54
CA THR A 88 5.02 2.43 -5.57
C THR A 88 5.90 3.05 -4.48
N MET A 89 5.92 2.50 -3.27
CA MET A 89 6.77 2.99 -2.17
C MET A 89 8.25 2.74 -2.41
N VAL A 90 8.64 1.62 -3.06
CA VAL A 90 10.03 1.41 -3.48
C VAL A 90 10.48 2.55 -4.40
N PHE A 91 9.69 2.88 -5.42
CA PHE A 91 10.01 4.00 -6.31
C PHE A 91 10.03 5.35 -5.57
N ALA A 92 9.09 5.60 -4.65
CA ALA A 92 9.09 6.83 -3.85
C ALA A 92 10.36 6.97 -3.00
N ILE A 93 10.82 5.87 -2.37
CA ILE A 93 12.06 5.86 -1.60
C ILE A 93 13.26 6.16 -2.51
N LEU A 94 13.35 5.51 -3.67
CA LEU A 94 14.44 5.76 -4.62
C LEU A 94 14.46 7.22 -5.07
N THR A 95 13.30 7.80 -5.39
CA THR A 95 13.19 9.22 -5.75
C THR A 95 13.67 10.14 -4.62
N HIS A 96 13.31 9.87 -3.37
CA HIS A 96 13.81 10.62 -2.22
C HIS A 96 15.32 10.48 -2.02
N LEU A 97 15.88 9.28 -2.18
CA LEU A 97 17.30 9.04 -1.95
C LEU A 97 18.20 9.59 -3.06
N PHE A 98 17.74 9.56 -4.31
CA PHE A 98 18.59 9.83 -5.48
C PHE A 98 18.22 11.08 -6.28
N VAL A 99 17.00 11.62 -6.14
CA VAL A 99 16.50 12.70 -7.01
C VAL A 99 16.19 13.97 -6.24
N ILE A 100 15.26 13.91 -5.28
CA ILE A 100 14.73 15.12 -4.61
C ILE A 100 15.28 15.35 -3.21
N GLY A 101 15.97 14.36 -2.63
CA GLY A 101 16.41 14.41 -1.24
C GLY A 101 15.23 14.37 -0.25
N GLY A 102 15.43 14.96 0.93
CA GLY A 102 14.45 14.96 2.01
C GLY A 102 14.36 13.62 2.74
N SER A 103 13.29 13.44 3.51
CA SER A 103 13.11 12.25 4.36
C SER A 103 12.30 11.15 3.66
N PRO A 104 12.88 9.97 3.39
CA PRO A 104 12.13 8.82 2.86
C PRO A 104 11.30 8.10 3.93
N VAL A 105 11.33 8.55 5.19
CA VAL A 105 10.71 7.87 6.34
C VAL A 105 9.22 7.58 6.11
N PRO A 106 8.37 8.51 5.62
CA PRO A 106 6.96 8.20 5.37
C PRO A 106 6.78 7.06 4.36
N ALA A 107 7.58 7.05 3.28
CA ALA A 107 7.52 6.01 2.26
C ALA A 107 8.01 4.66 2.81
N ILE A 108 9.03 4.64 3.67
CA ILE A 108 9.50 3.43 4.35
C ILE A 108 8.43 2.85 5.27
N ILE A 109 7.77 3.67 6.08
CA ILE A 109 6.69 3.20 6.97
C ILE A 109 5.55 2.58 6.16
N LEU A 110 5.12 3.25 5.09
CA LEU A 110 4.07 2.73 4.21
C LEU A 110 4.51 1.48 3.44
N LEU A 111 5.79 1.38 3.07
CA LEU A 111 6.36 0.17 2.49
C LEU A 111 6.25 -1.02 3.46
N LEU A 112 6.63 -0.82 4.73
CA LEU A 112 6.56 -1.88 5.73
C LEU A 112 5.11 -2.34 5.97
N ILE A 113 4.16 -1.39 6.05
CA ILE A 113 2.75 -1.71 6.23
C ILE A 113 2.21 -2.49 5.02
N THR A 114 2.40 -1.97 3.80
CA THR A 114 1.88 -2.61 2.58
C THR A 114 2.56 -3.95 2.29
N GLY A 115 3.88 -4.04 2.51
CA GLY A 115 4.64 -5.28 2.41
C GLY A 115 4.17 -6.32 3.41
N SER A 116 3.83 -5.92 4.64
CA SER A 116 3.24 -6.82 5.64
C SER A 116 1.86 -7.32 5.19
N ILE A 117 1.01 -6.46 4.62
CA ILE A 117 -0.30 -6.87 4.09
C ILE A 117 -0.13 -7.85 2.92
N ALA A 118 0.76 -7.55 1.98
CA ALA A 118 1.07 -8.40 0.84
C ALA A 118 1.56 -9.78 1.31
N TRP A 119 2.45 -9.81 2.30
CA TRP A 119 2.92 -11.04 2.91
C TRP A 119 1.79 -11.85 3.57
N LEU A 120 0.88 -11.19 4.31
CA LEU A 120 -0.26 -11.87 4.93
C LEU A 120 -1.23 -12.47 3.90
N HIS A 121 -1.37 -11.86 2.72
CA HIS A 121 -2.29 -12.31 1.67
C HIS A 121 -1.60 -13.09 0.53
N ARG A 122 -0.31 -13.41 0.65
CA ARG A 122 0.48 -14.09 -0.39
C ARG A 122 -0.12 -15.42 -0.88
N ARG A 123 -0.88 -16.11 -0.02
CA ARG A 123 -1.56 -17.37 -0.37
C ARG A 123 -2.72 -17.17 -1.34
N ALA A 124 -3.47 -16.07 -1.17
CA ALA A 124 -4.53 -15.71 -2.10
C ALA A 124 -3.98 -15.33 -3.48
N PHE A 125 -2.81 -14.67 -3.49
CA PHE A 125 -2.10 -14.36 -4.74
C PHE A 125 -1.62 -15.61 -5.48
N ALA A 126 -1.01 -16.57 -4.78
CA ALA A 126 -0.57 -17.84 -5.37
C ALA A 126 -1.75 -18.64 -5.96
N ALA A 127 -2.87 -18.72 -5.24
CA ALA A 127 -4.06 -19.44 -5.71
C ALA A 127 -4.65 -18.85 -7.00
N ILE A 128 -4.56 -17.52 -7.20
CA ILE A 128 -5.03 -16.87 -8.43
C ILE A 128 -4.07 -17.15 -9.60
N LEU A 129 -2.75 -17.13 -9.35
CA LEU A 129 -1.76 -17.46 -10.39
C LEU A 129 -1.89 -18.92 -10.86
N ASP A 130 -2.17 -19.83 -9.92
CA ASP A 130 -2.38 -21.24 -10.26
C ASP A 130 -3.68 -21.45 -11.04
N ALA A 131 -4.72 -20.63 -10.82
CA ALA A 131 -5.98 -20.72 -11.56
C ALA A 131 -5.90 -20.20 -13.01
N ILE A 132 -4.83 -19.49 -13.38
CA ILE A 132 -4.62 -18.93 -14.72
C ILE A 132 -3.65 -19.80 -15.55
N ARG A 133 -2.95 -20.76 -14.92
CA ARG A 133 -2.08 -21.73 -15.57
C ARG A 133 -2.87 -22.96 -16.02
#